data_AF-A0A061J5I7-F1
#
_entry.id   AF-A0A061J5I7-F1
#
_cell.length_a   1.000
_cell.length_b   1.000
_cell.length_c   1.000
_cell.angle_alpha   90.00
_cell.angle_beta   90.00
_cell.angle_gamma   90.00
#
_symmetry.space_group_name_H-M   'P 1'
#
loop_
_entity.id
_entity.type
_entity.pdbx_description
1 polymer ?
#
loop_
_entity_poly.entity_id
_entity_poly.type
_entity_poly.pdbx_seq_one_letter_code
_entity_poly.pdbx_strand_id
1 'polypeptide(L)'
;MSAMQSLRPHTRYVESILHDVGASLRQFQGSKGLRCLFDQGKLSVLSAMGEFKQSSDAIFDTRMKVVSQTRVSVLKLSDYFAAVGKTVEILFLQIDDLLSELYHFKEICENHLEMTNECASEDAGFSSINSMKIKLSALSRELVGDIKTNCCGIQASSLNQIDKIYMDAKCEVGRAQTAFDVDRRNAQVCEEELFATRSKGSHNQMKQIESKLHYMLERLHESGNQYHDTLRHSMKKTSFLLEQISMATWSAANVFFLQLGTFFKDALSGCEVLVGAFSLVKNNRGVSRRINLEKQAAAAAAAATATSFFDTVIPRQHEEESAPTMSPTYELADLFSPQSDDGFASHLNMTEYSVNQGAREFFEVDDLLK
;
A
#
# COMPACT_ATOMS: atom_id res chain seq x y z
N MET A 1 -45.41 -38.05 -14.43
CA MET A 1 -44.42 -38.50 -15.43
C MET A 1 -44.66 -37.76 -16.74
N SER A 2 -43.92 -36.67 -16.98
CA SER A 2 -43.84 -36.04 -18.30
C SER A 2 -42.53 -35.24 -18.35
N ALA A 3 -41.44 -35.94 -18.67
CA ALA A 3 -40.09 -35.37 -18.83
C ALA A 3 -39.41 -35.96 -20.07
N MET A 4 -40.17 -36.17 -21.14
CA MET A 4 -39.69 -36.85 -22.35
C MET A 4 -40.01 -36.12 -23.66
N GLN A 5 -40.21 -34.80 -23.61
CA GLN A 5 -40.39 -33.98 -24.82
C GLN A 5 -39.39 -32.82 -24.97
N SER A 6 -38.49 -32.59 -24.02
CA SER A 6 -37.54 -31.44 -24.07
C SER A 6 -36.19 -31.74 -24.75
N LEU A 7 -35.84 -33.01 -24.99
CA LEU A 7 -34.49 -33.38 -25.49
C LEU A 7 -34.36 -33.45 -27.02
N ARG A 8 -35.46 -33.42 -27.79
CA ARG A 8 -35.43 -33.53 -29.27
C ARG A 8 -34.97 -32.28 -30.05
N PRO A 9 -35.17 -31.03 -29.59
CA PRO A 9 -34.71 -29.86 -30.35
C PRO A 9 -33.19 -29.65 -30.26
N HIS A 10 -32.58 -30.05 -29.14
CA HIS A 10 -31.15 -29.82 -28.87
C HIS A 10 -30.25 -30.82 -29.60
N THR A 11 -30.70 -32.07 -29.78
CA THR A 11 -29.95 -33.08 -30.55
C THR A 11 -29.91 -32.75 -32.04
N ARG A 12 -31.01 -32.24 -32.63
CA ARG A 12 -31.02 -31.81 -34.04
C ARG A 12 -30.15 -30.58 -34.30
N TYR A 13 -30.09 -29.64 -33.34
CA TYR A 13 -29.24 -28.47 -33.43
C TYR A 13 -27.75 -28.87 -33.37
N VAL A 14 -27.39 -29.76 -32.43
CA VAL A 14 -26.03 -30.31 -32.31
C VAL A 14 -25.66 -31.16 -33.53
N GLU A 15 -26.58 -31.97 -34.06
CA GLU A 15 -26.35 -32.73 -35.31
C GLU A 15 -26.18 -31.81 -36.52
N SER A 16 -26.90 -30.70 -36.61
CA SER A 16 -26.72 -29.72 -37.70
C SER A 16 -25.36 -29.02 -37.60
N ILE A 17 -24.92 -28.66 -36.39
CA ILE A 17 -23.61 -28.05 -36.16
C ILE A 17 -22.50 -29.06 -36.47
N LEU A 18 -22.64 -30.32 -36.03
CA LEU A 18 -21.67 -31.37 -36.34
C LEU A 18 -21.63 -31.70 -37.83
N HIS A 19 -22.76 -31.63 -38.52
CA HIS A 19 -22.84 -31.79 -39.96
C HIS A 19 -22.19 -30.62 -40.70
N ASP A 20 -22.39 -29.38 -40.25
CA ASP A 20 -21.81 -28.18 -40.84
C ASP A 20 -20.31 -28.05 -40.58
N VAL A 21 -19.86 -28.45 -39.38
CA VAL A 21 -18.44 -28.59 -39.04
C VAL A 21 -17.82 -29.74 -39.84
N GLY A 22 -18.51 -30.87 -39.97
CA GLY A 22 -18.07 -32.00 -40.79
C GLY A 22 -17.95 -31.63 -42.27
N ALA A 23 -18.91 -30.88 -42.82
CA ALA A 23 -18.88 -30.37 -44.19
C ALA A 23 -17.76 -29.33 -44.39
N SER A 24 -17.57 -28.45 -43.41
CA SER A 24 -16.48 -27.45 -43.39
C SER A 24 -15.10 -28.07 -43.17
N LEU A 25 -15.00 -29.28 -42.62
CA LEU A 25 -13.74 -30.01 -42.48
C LEU A 25 -13.45 -30.91 -43.69
N ARG A 26 -14.49 -31.35 -44.42
CA ARG A 26 -14.33 -32.10 -45.68
C ARG A 26 -13.62 -31.31 -46.78
N GLN A 27 -13.72 -29.98 -46.79
CA GLN A 27 -12.92 -29.15 -47.71
C GLN A 27 -11.41 -29.25 -47.47
N PHE A 28 -11.01 -29.81 -46.33
CA PHE A 28 -9.64 -30.12 -45.95
C PHE A 28 -9.35 -31.63 -45.95
N GLN A 29 -10.17 -32.47 -46.60
CA GLN A 29 -9.85 -33.88 -46.82
C GLN A 29 -9.00 -34.05 -48.09
N GLY A 30 -7.86 -34.72 -47.94
CA GLY A 30 -6.90 -35.00 -49.01
C GLY A 30 -5.46 -34.82 -48.54
N SER A 31 -4.48 -35.25 -49.36
CA SER A 31 -3.05 -35.23 -49.03
C SER A 31 -2.47 -33.83 -48.79
N LYS A 32 -3.22 -32.77 -49.10
CA LYS A 32 -2.85 -31.35 -48.90
C LYS A 32 -3.76 -30.63 -47.88
N GLY A 33 -4.70 -31.34 -47.27
CA GLY A 33 -5.71 -30.77 -46.38
C GLY A 33 -5.15 -30.20 -45.09
N LEU A 34 -4.23 -30.93 -44.46
CA LEU A 34 -3.46 -30.45 -43.31
C LEU A 34 -2.62 -29.22 -43.65
N ARG A 35 -1.99 -29.20 -44.83
CA ARG A 35 -1.20 -28.05 -45.30
C ARG A 35 -2.08 -26.82 -45.52
N CYS A 36 -3.29 -26.98 -46.06
CA CYS A 36 -4.25 -25.89 -46.25
C CYS A 36 -4.80 -25.35 -44.90
N LEU A 37 -4.96 -26.21 -43.89
CA LEU A 37 -5.29 -25.81 -42.50
C LEU A 37 -4.15 -25.01 -41.84
N PHE A 38 -2.90 -25.39 -42.11
CA PHE A 38 -1.70 -24.68 -41.66
C PHE A 38 -1.51 -23.33 -42.39
N ASP A 39 -1.70 -23.31 -43.72
CA ASP A 39 -1.47 -22.13 -44.57
C ASP A 39 -2.58 -21.07 -44.43
N GLN A 40 -3.82 -21.47 -44.12
CA GLN A 40 -4.96 -20.54 -43.99
C GLN A 40 -5.23 -20.06 -42.54
N GLY A 41 -4.31 -20.28 -41.59
CA GLY A 41 -4.37 -19.60 -40.28
C GLY A 41 -5.56 -19.94 -39.38
N LYS A 42 -6.18 -21.13 -39.54
CA LYS A 42 -7.32 -21.57 -38.70
C LYS A 42 -6.96 -22.12 -37.32
N LEU A 43 -5.74 -21.88 -36.83
CA LEU A 43 -5.41 -22.01 -35.40
C LEU A 43 -6.20 -21.02 -34.52
N SER A 44 -6.71 -19.93 -35.11
CA SER A 44 -7.52 -18.91 -34.43
C SER A 44 -8.94 -19.38 -34.05
N VAL A 45 -9.61 -20.18 -34.89
CA VAL A 45 -11.01 -20.61 -34.64
C VAL A 45 -11.07 -21.75 -33.62
N LEU A 46 -10.09 -22.67 -33.67
CA LEU A 46 -9.97 -23.75 -32.70
C LEU A 46 -9.48 -23.27 -31.33
N SER A 47 -8.70 -22.18 -31.28
CA SER A 47 -8.36 -21.48 -30.04
C SER A 47 -9.57 -20.75 -29.43
N ALA A 48 -10.49 -20.24 -30.25
CA ALA A 48 -11.71 -19.56 -29.77
C ALA A 48 -12.76 -20.55 -29.18
N MET A 49 -12.66 -21.84 -29.50
CA MET A 49 -13.53 -22.90 -28.96
C MET A 49 -12.99 -23.56 -27.68
N GLY A 50 -11.87 -23.09 -27.12
CA GLY A 50 -11.36 -23.56 -25.82
C GLY A 50 -10.76 -24.98 -25.81
N GLU A 51 -10.63 -25.63 -26.97
CA GLU A 51 -10.15 -27.02 -27.08
C GLU A 51 -8.62 -27.14 -27.14
N PHE A 52 -7.87 -26.04 -27.34
CA PHE A 52 -6.42 -26.03 -27.25
C PHE A 52 -5.93 -25.36 -25.97
N LYS A 53 -5.15 -26.11 -25.17
CA LYS A 53 -4.33 -25.54 -24.11
C LYS A 53 -3.48 -24.42 -24.71
N GLN A 54 -3.48 -23.26 -24.05
CA GLN A 54 -2.65 -22.11 -24.40
C GLN A 54 -1.20 -22.58 -24.66
N SER A 55 -0.55 -22.08 -25.71
CA SER A 55 0.83 -22.49 -26.01
C SER A 55 1.74 -22.14 -24.83
N SER A 56 2.76 -22.96 -24.60
CA SER A 56 3.76 -22.72 -23.56
C SER A 56 4.35 -21.32 -23.65
N ASP A 57 4.54 -20.82 -24.87
CA ASP A 57 5.09 -19.49 -25.16
C ASP A 57 4.14 -18.37 -24.69
N ALA A 58 2.84 -18.50 -24.95
CA ALA A 58 1.86 -17.53 -24.49
C ALA A 58 1.71 -17.54 -22.95
N ILE A 59 1.86 -18.70 -22.30
CA ILE A 59 1.92 -18.80 -20.83
C ILE A 59 3.18 -18.10 -20.30
N PHE A 60 4.33 -18.34 -20.93
CA PHE A 60 5.59 -17.70 -20.58
C PHE A 60 5.51 -16.17 -20.73
N ASP A 61 5.00 -15.67 -21.85
CA ASP A 61 4.84 -14.23 -22.08
C ASP A 61 3.92 -13.58 -21.05
N THR A 62 2.80 -14.24 -20.73
CA THR A 62 1.88 -13.79 -19.67
C THR A 62 2.60 -13.74 -18.32
N ARG A 63 3.38 -14.77 -17.99
CA ARG A 63 4.17 -14.80 -16.75
C ARG A 63 5.19 -13.67 -16.70
N MET A 64 5.89 -13.39 -17.80
CA MET A 64 6.88 -12.31 -17.87
C MET A 64 6.23 -10.94 -17.70
N LYS A 65 5.02 -10.73 -18.24
CA LYS A 65 4.22 -9.52 -17.97
C LYS A 65 3.87 -9.39 -16.49
N VAL A 66 3.44 -10.47 -15.84
CA VAL A 66 3.16 -10.47 -14.40
C VAL A 66 4.41 -10.10 -13.59
N VAL A 67 5.57 -10.69 -13.89
CA VAL A 67 6.85 -10.34 -13.22
C VAL A 67 7.18 -8.86 -13.39
N SER A 68 7.00 -8.32 -14.61
CA SER A 68 7.22 -6.89 -14.88
C SER A 68 6.25 -5.99 -14.11
N GLN A 69 4.97 -6.35 -14.03
CA GLN A 69 3.98 -5.62 -13.23
C GLN A 69 4.29 -5.70 -11.73
N THR A 70 4.68 -6.86 -11.22
CA THR A 70 5.11 -7.03 -9.83
C THR A 70 6.27 -6.10 -9.50
N ARG A 71 7.27 -5.98 -10.39
CA ARG A 71 8.37 -5.03 -10.24
C ARG A 71 7.88 -3.59 -9.99
N VAL A 72 6.96 -3.12 -10.83
CA VAL A 72 6.40 -1.77 -10.74
C VAL A 72 5.64 -1.58 -9.43
N SER A 73 4.86 -2.59 -9.02
CA SER A 73 4.12 -2.53 -7.75
C SER A 73 5.05 -2.51 -6.54
N VAL A 74 6.12 -3.30 -6.52
CA VAL A 74 7.11 -3.30 -5.43
C VAL A 74 7.82 -1.95 -5.33
N LEU A 75 8.18 -1.35 -6.47
CA LEU A 75 8.79 -0.02 -6.49
C LEU A 75 7.86 1.03 -5.88
N LYS A 76 6.59 1.08 -6.31
CA LYS A 76 5.59 2.00 -5.76
C LYS A 76 5.38 1.82 -4.27
N LEU A 77 5.35 0.58 -3.79
CA LEU A 77 5.21 0.29 -2.35
C LEU A 77 6.42 0.83 -1.56
N SER A 78 7.63 0.75 -2.11
CA SER A 78 8.83 1.36 -1.51
C SER A 78 8.73 2.87 -1.42
N ASP A 79 8.23 3.51 -2.48
CA ASP A 79 7.99 4.95 -2.46
C ASP A 79 6.97 5.34 -1.38
N TYR A 80 5.90 4.55 -1.22
CA TYR A 80 4.91 4.80 -0.18
C TYR A 80 5.46 4.63 1.24
N PHE A 81 6.23 3.58 1.51
CA PHE A 81 6.88 3.41 2.82
C PHE A 81 7.82 4.59 3.14
N ALA A 82 8.65 4.98 2.17
CA ALA A 82 9.55 6.12 2.33
C ALA A 82 8.80 7.43 2.55
N ALA A 83 7.69 7.65 1.85
CA ALA A 83 6.85 8.84 2.00
C ALA A 83 6.23 8.95 3.41
N VAL A 84 5.76 7.83 3.98
CA VAL A 84 5.26 7.82 5.35
C VAL A 84 6.38 8.15 6.34
N GLY A 85 7.56 7.53 6.20
CA GLY A 85 8.72 7.83 7.04
C GLY A 85 9.09 9.31 7.01
N LYS A 86 9.13 9.91 5.81
CA LYS A 86 9.39 11.35 5.64
C LYS A 86 8.31 12.23 6.28
N THR A 87 7.05 11.81 6.21
CA THR A 87 5.94 12.56 6.83
C THR A 87 6.09 12.58 8.35
N VAL A 88 6.45 11.44 8.96
CA VAL A 88 6.71 11.35 10.39
C VAL A 88 7.91 12.22 10.79
N GLU A 89 9.00 12.15 10.02
CA GLU A 89 10.20 12.97 10.26
C GLU A 89 9.87 14.47 10.28
N ILE A 90 9.09 14.94 9.30
CA ILE A 90 8.67 16.36 9.22
C ILE A 90 7.80 16.74 10.41
N LEU A 91 6.83 15.90 10.78
CA LEU A 91 5.95 16.17 11.92
C LEU A 91 6.76 16.34 13.22
N PHE A 92 7.72 15.45 13.45
CA PHE A 92 8.51 15.48 14.68
C PHE A 92 9.54 16.60 14.69
N LEU A 93 10.04 17.02 13.54
CA LEU A 93 10.82 18.26 13.41
C LEU A 93 9.96 19.48 13.79
N GLN A 94 8.71 19.56 13.32
CA GLN A 94 7.81 20.67 13.69
C GLN A 94 7.46 20.68 15.18
N ILE A 95 7.33 19.50 15.81
CA ILE A 95 7.15 19.39 17.26
C ILE A 95 8.42 19.85 17.99
N ASP A 96 9.60 19.47 17.51
CA ASP A 96 10.90 19.91 18.06
C ASP A 96 11.01 21.45 18.05
N ASP A 97 10.69 22.06 16.91
CA ASP A 97 10.69 23.51 16.71
C ASP A 97 9.66 24.21 17.62
N LEU A 98 8.44 23.67 17.73
CA LEU A 98 7.40 24.19 18.61
C LEU A 98 7.86 24.17 20.08
N LEU A 99 8.43 23.06 20.55
CA LEU A 99 8.92 22.95 21.93
C LEU A 99 10.10 23.89 22.18
N SER A 100 10.97 24.09 21.18
CA SER A 100 12.05 25.08 21.23
C SER A 100 11.52 26.51 21.35
N GLU A 101 10.52 26.89 20.54
CA GLU A 101 9.93 28.23 20.58
C GLU A 101 9.20 28.48 21.91
N LEU A 102 8.54 27.47 22.47
CA LEU A 102 7.94 27.56 23.80
C LEU A 102 8.98 27.79 24.90
N TYR A 103 10.16 27.19 24.76
CA TYR A 103 11.29 27.43 25.67
C TYR A 103 11.85 28.85 25.49
N HIS A 104 11.97 29.35 24.26
CA HIS A 104 12.40 30.73 24.01
C HIS A 104 11.38 31.77 24.52
N PHE A 105 10.09 31.50 24.32
CA PHE A 105 9.00 32.30 24.89
C PHE A 105 9.08 32.36 26.42
N LYS A 106 9.39 31.25 27.08
CA LYS A 106 9.70 31.22 28.51
C LYS A 106 10.85 32.18 28.82
N GLU A 107 12.00 32.05 28.17
CA GLU A 107 13.16 32.92 28.43
C GLU A 107 12.82 34.40 28.28
N ILE A 108 12.09 34.80 27.23
CA ILE A 108 11.68 36.19 27.04
C ILE A 108 10.74 36.65 28.17
N CYS A 109 9.66 35.91 28.40
CA CYS A 109 8.64 36.34 29.35
C CYS A 109 9.09 36.24 30.82
N GLU A 110 9.91 35.24 31.17
CA GLU A 110 10.30 34.96 32.56
C GLU A 110 11.59 35.70 32.96
N ASN A 111 12.61 35.80 32.08
CA ASN A 111 13.82 36.59 32.42
C ASN A 111 13.51 38.09 32.58
N HIS A 112 12.43 38.60 31.98
CA HIS A 112 11.95 39.97 32.21
C HIS A 112 11.13 40.13 33.51
N LEU A 113 10.61 39.04 34.08
CA LEU A 113 9.89 39.05 35.37
C LEU A 113 10.84 38.89 36.58
N GLU A 114 11.99 38.23 36.42
CA GLU A 114 12.99 37.99 37.47
C GLU A 114 13.89 39.20 37.83
N MET A 115 13.69 40.38 37.22
CA MET A 115 14.29 41.64 37.69
C MET A 115 13.85 42.04 39.12
N THR A 116 12.90 41.31 39.71
CA THR A 116 12.55 41.38 41.13
C THR A 116 12.98 40.10 41.84
N ASN A 117 14.04 40.22 42.65
CA ASN A 117 14.58 39.20 43.55
C ASN A 117 13.51 38.30 44.16
N GLU A 118 13.43 37.04 43.73
CA GLU A 118 13.22 35.89 44.60
C GLU A 118 13.52 34.58 43.86
N CYS A 119 14.42 33.82 44.48
CA CYS A 119 15.02 32.53 44.11
C CYS A 119 14.25 31.61 43.16
N ALA A 120 15.00 31.16 42.13
CA ALA A 120 14.74 30.03 41.25
C ALA A 120 14.21 28.80 41.98
N SER A 121 12.90 28.60 41.87
CA SER A 121 12.23 27.37 42.25
C SER A 121 11.40 26.95 41.04
N GLU A 122 11.71 25.78 40.47
CA GLU A 122 10.89 25.00 39.51
C GLU A 122 11.39 24.89 38.06
N ASP A 123 12.62 24.40 37.90
CA ASP A 123 13.16 23.90 36.62
C ASP A 123 12.63 22.50 36.22
N ALA A 124 11.83 21.85 37.08
CA ALA A 124 11.40 20.46 36.89
C ALA A 124 10.50 20.27 35.67
N GLY A 125 9.54 21.17 35.43
CA GLY A 125 8.63 21.09 34.28
C GLY A 125 9.34 21.27 32.94
N PHE A 126 10.26 22.22 32.85
CA PHE A 126 11.05 22.46 31.63
C PHE A 126 12.10 21.37 31.39
N SER A 127 12.69 20.81 32.44
CA SER A 127 13.54 19.62 32.35
C SER A 127 12.78 18.42 31.75
N SER A 128 11.53 18.19 32.18
CA SER A 128 10.65 17.17 31.60
C SER A 128 10.31 17.45 30.13
N ILE A 129 10.03 18.71 29.76
CA ILE A 129 9.77 19.11 28.36
C ILE A 129 11.00 18.82 27.48
N ASN A 130 12.19 19.24 27.92
CA ASN A 130 13.43 19.05 27.15
C ASN A 130 13.83 17.56 27.05
N SER A 131 13.67 16.81 28.13
CA SER A 131 13.88 15.35 28.11
C SER A 131 12.93 14.67 27.10
N MET A 132 11.66 15.09 27.09
CA MET A 132 10.68 14.50 26.20
C MET A 132 10.91 14.89 24.74
N LYS A 133 11.33 16.14 24.48
CA LYS A 133 11.79 16.60 23.18
C LYS A 133 12.86 15.66 22.60
N ILE A 134 13.94 15.41 23.36
CA ILE A 134 15.04 14.52 22.93
C ILE A 134 14.53 13.11 22.63
N LYS A 135 13.68 12.56 23.48
CA LYS A 135 13.16 11.20 23.32
C LYS A 135 12.19 11.08 22.13
N LEU A 136 11.32 12.06 21.87
CA LEU A 136 10.47 12.07 20.67
C LEU A 136 11.32 12.15 19.38
N SER A 137 12.35 13.00 19.37
CA SER A 137 13.29 13.11 18.24
C SER A 137 14.14 11.84 18.05
N ALA A 138 14.44 11.09 19.11
CA ALA A 138 15.07 9.78 19.01
C ALA A 138 14.11 8.73 18.41
N LEU A 139 12.88 8.65 18.92
CA LEU A 139 11.85 7.73 18.43
C LEU A 139 11.55 7.94 16.94
N SER A 140 11.45 9.20 16.50
CA SER A 140 11.23 9.50 15.08
C SER A 140 12.38 9.02 14.21
N ARG A 141 13.64 9.22 14.63
CA ARG A 141 14.81 8.78 13.88
C ARG A 141 14.91 7.26 13.83
N GLU A 142 14.57 6.58 14.92
CA GLU A 142 14.52 5.12 15.00
C GLU A 142 13.50 4.57 14.01
N LEU A 143 12.26 5.07 14.03
CA LEU A 143 11.21 4.64 13.10
C LEU A 143 11.62 4.87 11.63
N VAL A 144 12.20 6.02 11.30
CA VAL A 144 12.65 6.32 9.93
C VAL A 144 13.78 5.37 9.50
N GLY A 145 14.73 5.09 10.39
CA GLY A 145 15.80 4.13 10.14
C GLY A 145 15.28 2.71 9.92
N ASP A 146 14.29 2.32 10.72
CA ASP A 146 13.61 1.03 10.65
C ASP A 146 12.81 0.86 9.35
N ILE A 147 12.02 1.86 8.95
CA ILE A 147 11.29 1.86 7.68
C ILE A 147 12.27 1.72 6.51
N LYS A 148 13.39 2.46 6.56
CA LYS A 148 14.41 2.41 5.51
C LYS A 148 15.06 1.03 5.41
N THR A 149 15.39 0.42 6.55
CA THR A 149 16.13 -0.85 6.59
C THR A 149 15.21 -2.04 6.33
N ASN A 150 14.11 -2.12 7.06
CA ASN A 150 13.24 -3.30 7.10
C ASN A 150 12.17 -3.29 6.01
N CYS A 151 11.77 -2.12 5.50
CA CYS A 151 10.74 -2.05 4.46
C CYS A 151 11.39 -1.78 3.10
N CYS A 152 12.03 -0.62 2.97
CA CYS A 152 12.64 -0.20 1.70
C CYS A 152 13.83 -1.11 1.34
N GLY A 153 14.63 -1.53 2.32
CA GLY A 153 15.76 -2.45 2.09
C GLY A 153 15.33 -3.84 1.59
N ILE A 154 14.26 -4.41 2.16
CA ILE A 154 13.69 -5.68 1.70
C ILE A 154 13.16 -5.55 0.27
N GLN A 155 12.49 -4.45 -0.05
CA GLN A 155 11.97 -4.21 -1.39
C GLN A 155 13.08 -3.95 -2.42
N ALA A 156 14.14 -3.24 -2.05
CA ALA A 156 15.32 -3.06 -2.91
C ALA A 156 15.99 -4.40 -3.23
N SER A 157 16.13 -5.28 -2.23
CA SER A 157 16.62 -6.65 -2.45
C SER A 157 15.70 -7.45 -3.39
N SER A 158 14.39 -7.35 -3.19
CA SER A 158 13.38 -8.00 -4.05
C SER A 158 13.44 -7.49 -5.49
N LEU A 159 13.59 -6.18 -5.70
CA LEU A 159 13.74 -5.57 -7.02
C LEU A 159 14.99 -6.08 -7.75
N ASN A 160 16.12 -6.17 -7.05
CA ASN A 160 17.36 -6.73 -7.62
C ASN A 160 17.19 -8.19 -8.05
N GLN A 161 16.47 -8.99 -7.26
CA GLN A 161 16.16 -10.38 -7.61
C GLN A 161 15.22 -10.48 -8.81
N ILE A 162 14.19 -9.62 -8.88
CA ILE A 162 13.30 -9.53 -10.03
C ILE A 162 14.10 -9.24 -11.30
N ASP A 163 14.92 -8.19 -11.27
CA ASP A 163 15.66 -7.73 -12.46
C ASP A 163 16.62 -8.81 -12.95
N LYS A 164 17.34 -9.46 -12.04
CA LYS A 164 18.24 -10.57 -12.37
C LYS A 164 17.49 -11.74 -13.02
N ILE A 165 16.46 -12.27 -12.37
CA ILE A 165 15.78 -13.47 -12.85
C ILE A 165 14.96 -13.20 -14.10
N TYR A 166 14.36 -12.01 -14.21
CA TYR A 166 13.64 -11.59 -15.40
C TYR A 166 14.56 -11.57 -16.63
N MET A 167 15.74 -10.96 -16.49
CA MET A 167 16.71 -10.91 -17.58
C MET A 167 17.30 -12.28 -17.90
N ASP A 168 17.64 -13.08 -16.89
CA ASP A 168 18.11 -14.46 -17.08
C ASP A 168 17.09 -15.28 -17.88
N ALA A 169 15.82 -15.29 -17.44
CA ALA A 169 14.75 -16.06 -18.05
C ALA A 169 14.50 -15.62 -19.50
N LYS A 170 14.46 -14.30 -19.74
CA LYS A 170 14.27 -13.75 -21.09
C LYS A 170 15.42 -14.14 -22.03
N CYS A 171 16.66 -14.05 -21.55
CA CYS A 171 17.85 -14.37 -22.33
C CYS A 171 18.02 -15.88 -22.59
N GLU A 172 17.72 -16.73 -21.60
CA GLU A 172 17.79 -18.19 -21.75
C GLU A 172 16.73 -18.69 -22.75
N VAL A 173 15.48 -18.31 -22.56
CA VAL A 173 14.38 -18.71 -23.47
C VAL A 173 14.60 -18.13 -24.87
N GLY A 174 15.00 -16.86 -24.99
CA GLY A 174 15.26 -16.25 -26.29
C GLY A 174 16.40 -16.92 -27.07
N ARG A 175 17.47 -17.36 -26.38
CA ARG A 175 18.56 -18.13 -27.01
C ARG A 175 18.09 -19.51 -27.47
N ALA A 176 17.36 -20.23 -26.63
CA ALA A 176 16.85 -21.55 -26.97
C ALA A 176 15.83 -21.49 -28.13
N GLN A 177 14.96 -20.48 -28.13
CA GLN A 177 14.02 -20.23 -29.23
C GLN A 177 14.75 -19.92 -30.54
N THR A 178 15.77 -19.07 -30.50
CA THR A 178 16.57 -18.73 -31.68
C THR A 178 17.26 -19.97 -32.26
N ALA A 179 17.83 -20.83 -31.41
CA ALA A 179 18.45 -22.08 -31.85
C ALA A 179 17.44 -23.02 -32.51
N PHE A 180 16.27 -23.19 -31.89
CA PHE A 180 15.17 -23.98 -32.45
C PHE A 180 14.70 -23.44 -33.81
N ASP A 181 14.54 -22.11 -33.94
CA ASP A 181 14.12 -21.49 -35.20
C ASP A 181 15.17 -21.64 -36.31
N VAL A 182 16.46 -21.65 -35.99
CA VAL A 182 17.54 -21.92 -36.96
C VAL A 182 17.45 -23.35 -37.46
N ASP A 183 17.36 -24.33 -36.57
CA ASP A 183 17.23 -25.74 -36.97
C ASP A 183 15.92 -25.97 -37.76
N ARG A 184 14.83 -25.29 -37.39
CA ARG A 184 13.54 -25.35 -38.09
C ARG A 184 13.67 -24.85 -39.52
N ARG A 185 14.32 -23.71 -39.73
CA ARG A 185 14.57 -23.18 -41.08
C ARG A 185 15.47 -24.11 -41.89
N ASN A 186 16.52 -24.65 -41.29
CA ASN A 186 17.43 -25.58 -41.99
C ASN A 186 16.70 -26.85 -42.45
N ALA A 187 15.80 -27.38 -41.61
CA ALA A 187 14.96 -28.51 -41.98
C ALA A 187 13.97 -28.15 -43.11
N GLN A 188 13.33 -26.99 -43.05
CA GLN A 188 12.43 -26.48 -44.11
C GLN A 188 13.16 -26.32 -45.45
N VAL A 189 14.37 -25.74 -45.45
CA VAL A 189 15.19 -25.62 -46.66
C VAL A 189 15.53 -27.00 -47.24
N CYS A 190 15.88 -27.97 -46.39
CA CYS A 190 16.15 -29.35 -46.86
C CYS A 190 14.89 -30.04 -47.39
N GLU A 191 13.72 -29.75 -46.83
CA GLU A 191 12.44 -30.28 -47.31
C GLU A 191 12.07 -29.69 -48.69
N GLU A 192 12.30 -28.39 -48.89
CA GLU A 192 12.13 -27.72 -50.18
C GLU A 192 13.13 -28.22 -51.24
N GLU A 193 14.41 -28.40 -50.86
CA GLU A 193 15.44 -29.02 -51.70
C GLU A 193 15.03 -30.43 -52.13
N LEU A 194 14.48 -31.23 -51.21
CA LEU A 194 13.99 -32.58 -51.50
C LEU A 194 12.82 -32.56 -52.48
N PHE A 195 11.85 -31.65 -52.26
CA PHE A 195 10.70 -31.48 -53.13
C PHE A 195 11.10 -31.08 -54.55
N ALA A 196 12.04 -30.12 -54.68
CA ALA A 196 12.58 -29.71 -55.98
C ALA A 196 13.32 -30.86 -56.67
N THR A 197 14.15 -31.60 -55.93
CA THR A 197 14.99 -32.69 -56.46
C THR A 197 14.15 -33.89 -56.89
N ARG A 198 13.01 -34.17 -56.24
CA ARG A 198 12.08 -35.24 -56.66
C ARG A 198 11.59 -35.11 -58.10
N SER A 199 11.56 -33.88 -58.65
CA SER A 199 11.06 -33.62 -60.01
C SER A 199 12.12 -33.64 -61.10
N LYS A 200 13.41 -33.44 -60.77
CA LYS A 200 14.49 -33.17 -61.74
C LYS A 200 15.85 -33.83 -61.42
N GLY A 201 16.01 -34.40 -60.23
CA GLY A 201 17.29 -34.90 -59.73
C GLY A 201 17.53 -36.38 -60.03
N SER A 202 18.80 -36.80 -59.91
CA SER A 202 19.14 -38.22 -59.98
C SER A 202 18.74 -38.95 -58.69
N HIS A 203 18.51 -40.26 -58.78
CA HIS A 203 18.15 -41.09 -57.63
C HIS A 203 19.17 -41.01 -56.48
N ASN A 204 20.46 -40.89 -56.80
CA ASN A 204 21.52 -40.74 -55.80
C ASN A 204 21.48 -39.37 -55.11
N GLN A 205 21.17 -38.29 -55.84
CA GLN A 205 21.00 -36.95 -55.26
C GLN A 205 19.79 -36.92 -54.31
N MET A 206 18.69 -37.57 -54.70
CA MET A 206 17.50 -37.67 -53.85
C MET A 206 17.80 -38.37 -52.52
N LYS A 207 18.49 -39.52 -52.55
CA LYS A 207 18.90 -40.23 -51.33
C LYS A 207 19.80 -39.41 -50.41
N GLN A 208 20.74 -38.63 -50.97
CA GLN A 208 21.60 -37.76 -50.18
C GLN A 208 20.79 -36.69 -49.45
N ILE A 209 19.86 -36.03 -50.14
CA ILE A 209 19.01 -35.00 -49.54
C ILE A 209 18.04 -35.60 -48.51
N GLU A 210 17.52 -36.81 -48.74
CA GLU A 210 16.70 -37.52 -47.74
C GLU A 210 17.48 -37.81 -46.46
N SER A 211 18.74 -38.25 -46.56
CA SER A 211 19.59 -38.46 -45.38
C SER A 211 19.91 -37.15 -44.64
N LYS A 212 20.16 -36.07 -45.37
CA LYS A 212 20.38 -34.72 -44.82
C LYS A 212 19.12 -34.21 -44.11
N LEU A 213 17.95 -34.37 -44.71
CA LEU A 213 16.68 -33.99 -44.10
C LEU A 213 16.41 -34.79 -42.82
N HIS A 214 16.66 -36.10 -42.83
CA HIS A 214 16.49 -36.93 -41.65
C HIS A 214 17.36 -36.44 -40.48
N TYR A 215 18.65 -36.18 -40.74
CA TYR A 215 19.56 -35.61 -39.76
C TYR A 215 19.12 -34.22 -39.25
N MET A 216 18.61 -33.35 -40.13
CA MET A 216 18.06 -32.05 -39.72
C MET A 216 16.79 -32.18 -38.86
N LEU A 217 15.93 -33.16 -39.14
CA LEU A 217 14.72 -33.43 -38.35
C LEU A 217 15.04 -33.97 -36.96
N GLU A 218 16.04 -34.85 -36.83
CA GLU A 218 16.54 -35.31 -35.52
C GLU A 218 17.06 -34.14 -34.69
N ARG A 219 17.90 -33.29 -35.29
CA ARG A 219 18.39 -32.07 -34.63
C ARG A 219 17.27 -31.10 -34.23
N LEU A 220 16.29 -30.90 -35.10
CA LEU A 220 15.12 -30.07 -34.80
C LEU A 220 14.32 -30.63 -33.62
N HIS A 221 14.20 -31.95 -33.53
CA HIS A 221 13.55 -32.60 -32.39
C HIS A 221 14.34 -32.38 -31.09
N GLU A 222 15.66 -32.55 -31.12
CA GLU A 222 16.53 -32.27 -29.97
C GLU A 222 16.45 -30.81 -29.51
N SER A 223 16.56 -29.84 -30.43
CA SER A 223 16.47 -28.42 -30.08
C SER A 223 15.06 -28.01 -29.63
N GLY A 224 14.01 -28.64 -30.16
CA GLY A 224 12.65 -28.48 -29.69
C GLY A 224 12.46 -28.95 -28.24
N ASN A 225 13.03 -30.10 -27.88
CA ASN A 225 13.03 -30.59 -26.50
C ASN A 225 13.80 -29.64 -25.56
N GLN A 226 14.99 -29.19 -25.96
CA GLN A 226 15.78 -28.23 -25.19
C GLN A 226 15.06 -26.89 -24.99
N TYR A 227 14.37 -26.39 -26.02
CA TYR A 227 13.56 -25.18 -25.92
C TYR A 227 12.42 -25.34 -24.90
N HIS A 228 11.65 -26.42 -24.99
CA HIS A 228 10.56 -26.69 -24.07
C HIS A 228 11.02 -26.91 -22.63
N ASP A 229 12.15 -27.56 -22.42
CA ASP A 229 12.72 -27.75 -21.08
C ASP A 229 13.23 -26.43 -20.50
N THR A 230 13.87 -25.58 -21.32
CA THR A 230 14.30 -24.24 -20.92
C THR A 230 13.09 -23.38 -20.52
N LEU A 231 12.04 -23.39 -21.34
CA LEU A 231 10.81 -22.65 -21.08
C LEU A 231 10.14 -23.13 -19.79
N ARG A 232 10.04 -24.46 -19.57
CA ARG A 232 9.54 -25.04 -18.32
C ARG A 232 10.39 -24.63 -17.11
N HIS A 233 11.71 -24.65 -17.25
CA HIS A 233 12.63 -24.27 -16.19
C HIS A 233 12.49 -22.78 -15.82
N SER A 234 12.48 -21.89 -16.82
CA SER A 234 12.32 -20.45 -16.61
C SER A 234 10.95 -20.11 -16.02
N MET A 235 9.88 -20.82 -16.41
CA MET A 235 8.56 -20.68 -15.78
C MET A 235 8.55 -21.09 -14.30
N LYS A 236 9.26 -22.16 -13.92
CA LYS A 236 9.41 -22.56 -12.51
C LYS A 236 10.20 -21.52 -11.72
N LYS A 237 11.32 -21.04 -12.28
CA LYS A 237 12.19 -20.03 -11.65
C LYS A 237 11.43 -18.72 -11.40
N THR A 238 10.67 -18.25 -12.38
CA THR A 238 9.84 -17.03 -12.25
C THR A 238 8.64 -17.23 -11.32
N SER A 239 8.01 -18.41 -11.28
CA SER A 239 6.96 -18.71 -10.30
C SER A 239 7.47 -18.65 -8.86
N PHE A 240 8.59 -19.31 -8.60
CA PHE A 240 9.21 -19.31 -7.28
C PHE A 240 9.66 -17.92 -6.85
N LEU A 241 10.20 -17.12 -7.78
CA LEU A 241 10.51 -15.72 -7.53
C LEU A 241 9.26 -14.94 -7.10
N LEU A 242 8.14 -15.06 -7.82
CA LEU A 242 6.90 -14.35 -7.47
C LEU A 242 6.39 -14.74 -6.07
N GLU A 243 6.52 -16.01 -5.69
CA GLU A 243 6.19 -16.48 -4.35
C GLU A 243 7.09 -15.82 -3.28
N GLN A 244 8.40 -15.80 -3.52
CA GLN A 244 9.35 -15.15 -2.60
C GLN A 244 9.08 -13.65 -2.43
N ILE A 245 8.85 -12.94 -3.53
CA ILE A 245 8.56 -11.49 -3.49
C ILE A 245 7.24 -11.25 -2.76
N SER A 246 6.22 -12.08 -3.00
CA SER A 246 4.95 -11.97 -2.30
C SER A 246 5.15 -12.09 -0.80
N MET A 247 5.85 -13.15 -0.34
CA MET A 247 6.14 -13.34 1.08
C MET A 247 6.97 -12.20 1.67
N ALA A 248 8.01 -11.75 0.99
CA ALA A 248 8.86 -10.65 1.44
C ALA A 248 8.09 -9.33 1.54
N THR A 249 7.20 -9.06 0.59
CA THR A 249 6.38 -7.85 0.55
C THR A 249 5.35 -7.84 1.70
N TRP A 250 4.67 -8.97 1.93
CA TRP A 250 3.75 -9.11 3.06
C TRP A 250 4.47 -9.00 4.40
N SER A 251 5.67 -9.58 4.53
CA SER A 251 6.50 -9.46 5.72
C SER A 251 6.90 -8.00 5.98
N ALA A 252 7.39 -7.29 4.96
CA ALA A 252 7.74 -5.87 5.06
C ALA A 252 6.54 -5.02 5.48
N ALA A 253 5.35 -5.25 4.91
CA ALA A 253 4.13 -4.55 5.30
C ALA A 253 3.73 -4.83 6.75
N ASN A 254 3.84 -6.08 7.20
CA ASN A 254 3.54 -6.43 8.59
C ASN A 254 4.51 -5.74 9.57
N VAL A 255 5.80 -5.78 9.29
CA VAL A 255 6.83 -5.10 10.09
C VAL A 255 6.58 -3.59 10.12
N PHE A 256 6.27 -3.00 8.97
CA PHE A 256 5.93 -1.58 8.85
C PHE A 256 4.80 -1.16 9.79
N PHE A 257 3.65 -1.84 9.74
CA PHE A 257 2.50 -1.48 10.57
C PHE A 257 2.74 -1.78 12.06
N LEU A 258 3.52 -2.82 12.39
CA LEU A 258 3.91 -3.11 13.77
C LEU A 258 4.80 -2.00 14.35
N GLN A 259 5.81 -1.56 13.59
CA GLN A 259 6.71 -0.49 14.00
C GLN A 259 5.97 0.85 14.10
N LEU A 260 5.11 1.15 13.13
CA LEU A 260 4.28 2.36 13.15
C LEU A 260 3.32 2.39 14.34
N GLY A 261 2.68 1.27 14.66
CA GLY A 261 1.79 1.16 15.82
C GLY A 261 2.53 1.32 17.15
N THR A 262 3.71 0.69 17.28
CA THR A 262 4.56 0.83 18.47
C THR A 262 5.02 2.27 18.64
N PHE A 263 5.48 2.90 17.56
CA PHE A 263 5.89 4.29 17.55
C PHE A 263 4.77 5.24 18.01
N PHE A 264 3.56 5.14 17.45
CA PHE A 264 2.47 6.04 17.84
C PHE A 264 2.02 5.84 19.27
N LYS A 265 2.07 4.60 19.78
CA LYS A 265 1.81 4.32 21.19
C LYS A 265 2.82 5.02 22.10
N ASP A 266 4.10 4.92 21.79
CA ASP A 266 5.17 5.53 22.57
C ASP A 266 5.14 7.06 22.46
N ALA A 267 4.90 7.59 21.26
CA ALA A 267 4.73 9.02 21.01
C ALA A 267 3.55 9.60 21.79
N LEU A 268 2.39 8.91 21.80
CA LEU A 268 1.21 9.35 22.57
C LEU A 268 1.52 9.41 24.06
N SER A 269 2.18 8.39 24.61
CA SER A 269 2.61 8.40 26.02
C SER A 269 3.55 9.58 26.31
N GLY A 270 4.40 9.96 25.35
CA GLY A 270 5.26 11.12 25.47
C GLY A 270 4.48 12.44 25.46
N CYS A 271 3.45 12.54 24.62
CA CYS A 271 2.56 13.70 24.59
C CYS A 271 1.80 13.87 25.93
N GLU A 272 1.34 12.78 26.54
CA GLU A 272 0.70 12.83 27.87
C GLU A 272 1.66 13.39 28.94
N VAL A 273 2.93 13.00 28.90
CA VAL A 273 3.96 13.56 29.79
C VAL A 273 4.17 15.05 29.53
N LEU A 274 4.18 15.50 28.27
CA LEU A 274 4.25 16.93 27.93
C LEU A 274 3.07 17.70 28.48
N VAL A 275 1.84 17.19 28.36
CA VAL A 275 0.64 17.83 28.92
C VAL A 275 0.75 18.00 30.44
N GLY A 276 1.25 16.97 31.13
CA GLY A 276 1.54 17.05 32.57
C GLY A 276 2.59 18.10 32.89
N ALA A 277 3.68 18.16 32.13
CA ALA A 277 4.75 19.13 32.31
C ALA A 277 4.29 20.58 32.05
N PHE A 278 3.51 20.81 31.00
CA PHE A 278 2.90 22.12 30.72
C PHE A 278 1.93 22.55 31.83
N SER A 279 1.14 21.61 32.37
CA SER A 279 0.24 21.88 33.50
C SER A 279 1.02 22.28 34.75
N LEU A 280 2.15 21.63 35.01
CA LEU A 280 3.04 21.99 36.11
C LEU A 280 3.61 23.40 35.91
N VAL A 281 4.19 23.70 34.73
CA VAL A 281 4.69 25.04 34.39
C VAL A 281 3.59 26.10 34.56
N LYS A 282 2.34 25.83 34.15
CA LYS A 282 1.22 26.77 34.31
C LYS A 282 0.87 27.04 35.78
N ASN A 283 0.83 25.98 36.60
CA ASN A 283 0.30 26.04 37.96
C ASN A 283 1.34 26.53 38.99
N ASN A 284 2.62 26.34 38.68
CA ASN A 284 3.73 26.75 39.53
C ASN A 284 4.12 28.23 39.39
N ARG A 285 3.61 28.93 38.37
CA ARG A 285 3.84 30.37 38.20
C ARG A 285 3.22 31.19 39.34
N GLY A 286 4.00 32.13 39.87
CA GLY A 286 3.63 33.00 40.99
C GLY A 286 2.32 33.77 40.81
N VAL A 287 1.88 34.06 39.58
CA VAL A 287 0.58 34.69 39.28
C VAL A 287 -0.58 33.72 39.49
N SER A 288 -0.50 32.48 39.00
CA SER A 288 -1.51 31.44 39.28
C SER A 288 -1.57 31.11 40.77
N ARG A 289 -0.41 31.05 41.43
CA ARG A 289 -0.32 30.86 42.88
C ARG A 289 -0.94 32.02 43.64
N ARG A 290 -0.64 33.27 43.26
CA ARG A 290 -1.19 34.48 43.89
C ARG A 290 -2.69 34.61 43.64
N ILE A 291 -3.18 34.32 42.44
CA ILE A 291 -4.63 34.25 42.13
C ILE A 291 -5.33 33.14 42.92
N ASN A 292 -4.74 31.95 43.01
CA ASN A 292 -5.34 30.85 43.80
C ASN A 292 -5.33 31.14 45.30
N LEU A 293 -4.26 31.75 45.82
CA LEU A 293 -4.18 32.21 47.20
C LEU A 293 -5.16 33.35 47.48
N GLU A 294 -5.32 34.30 46.56
CA GLU A 294 -6.31 35.38 46.67
C GLU A 294 -7.74 34.83 46.60
N LYS A 295 -8.02 33.84 45.75
CA LYS A 295 -9.32 33.14 45.71
C LYS A 295 -9.61 32.40 47.01
N GLN A 296 -8.62 31.69 47.57
CA GLN A 296 -8.77 31.01 48.87
C GLN A 296 -8.96 32.01 50.01
N ALA A 297 -8.22 33.13 50.01
CA ALA A 297 -8.37 34.19 50.99
C ALA A 297 -9.75 34.86 50.90
N ALA A 298 -10.24 35.14 49.69
CA ALA A 298 -11.56 35.71 49.45
C ALA A 298 -12.69 34.74 49.86
N ALA A 299 -12.55 33.44 49.56
CA ALA A 299 -13.50 32.42 50.00
C ALA A 299 -13.52 32.26 51.54
N ALA A 300 -12.36 32.31 52.19
CA ALA A 300 -12.26 32.26 53.65
C ALA A 300 -12.84 33.52 54.31
N ALA A 301 -12.62 34.70 53.73
CA ALA A 301 -13.22 35.95 54.20
C ALA A 301 -14.75 35.96 54.03
N ALA A 302 -15.27 35.47 52.90
CA ALA A 302 -16.70 35.32 52.69
C ALA A 302 -17.33 34.31 53.68
N ALA A 303 -16.65 33.19 53.94
CA ALA A 303 -17.10 32.21 54.94
C ALA A 303 -17.11 32.80 56.36
N ALA A 304 -16.07 33.53 56.77
CA ALA A 304 -16.00 34.18 58.08
C ALA A 304 -17.06 35.27 58.27
N THR A 305 -17.42 35.98 57.18
CA THR A 305 -18.50 36.97 57.20
C THR A 305 -19.85 36.28 57.34
N ALA A 306 -20.06 35.15 56.64
CA ALA A 306 -21.28 34.35 56.79
C ALA A 306 -21.44 33.80 58.23
N THR A 307 -20.38 33.31 58.89
CA THR A 307 -20.44 32.90 60.30
C THR A 307 -20.71 34.06 61.25
N SER A 308 -20.19 35.26 60.97
CA SER A 308 -20.49 36.48 61.73
C SER A 308 -21.96 36.92 61.64
N PHE A 309 -22.62 36.68 60.51
CA PHE A 309 -24.05 37.00 60.35
C PHE A 309 -24.97 36.02 61.09
N PHE A 310 -24.54 34.78 61.34
CA PHE A 310 -25.33 33.80 62.11
C PHE A 310 -25.17 33.93 63.64
N ASP A 311 -24.09 34.54 64.13
CA ASP A 311 -23.89 34.79 65.58
C ASP A 311 -24.52 36.10 66.09
N THR A 312 -25.15 36.91 65.21
CA THR A 312 -25.76 38.20 65.60
C THR A 312 -27.29 38.27 65.44
N VAL A 313 -28.00 37.15 65.40
CA VAL A 313 -29.48 37.15 65.36
C VAL A 313 -30.07 36.29 66.48
N ILE A 314 -30.37 36.95 67.62
CA ILE A 314 -31.40 36.52 68.59
C ILE A 314 -32.50 37.60 68.59
N PRO A 315 -33.79 37.23 68.69
CA PRO A 315 -34.83 37.75 67.80
C PRO A 315 -35.72 38.79 68.47
N ARG A 316 -36.46 39.56 67.67
CA ARG A 316 -37.80 40.02 68.06
C ARG A 316 -38.73 40.28 66.87
N GLN A 317 -39.96 39.85 67.10
CA GLN A 317 -41.07 39.54 66.20
C GLN A 317 -41.87 40.76 65.66
N HIS A 318 -42.59 40.47 64.56
CA HIS A 318 -43.86 41.04 64.07
C HIS A 318 -43.80 42.49 63.53
N GLU A 319 -44.39 42.89 62.40
CA GLU A 319 -45.39 42.30 61.50
C GLU A 319 -45.43 43.11 60.16
N GLU A 320 -45.79 42.43 59.07
CA GLU A 320 -46.51 42.88 57.85
C GLU A 320 -45.96 43.89 56.79
N GLU A 321 -45.79 43.31 55.59
CA GLU A 321 -46.40 43.69 54.29
C GLU A 321 -45.62 44.52 53.24
N SER A 322 -45.70 43.98 52.00
CA SER A 322 -45.47 44.56 50.67
C SER A 322 -44.04 44.57 50.07
N ALA A 323 -43.85 43.71 49.07
CA ALA A 323 -42.88 43.85 47.97
C ALA A 323 -43.32 45.00 47.01
N PRO A 324 -42.62 45.35 45.91
CA PRO A 324 -41.36 44.79 45.36
C PRO A 324 -40.36 45.85 44.83
N THR A 325 -39.06 45.55 44.69
CA THR A 325 -38.25 46.07 43.56
C THR A 325 -36.94 45.30 43.32
N MET A 326 -36.87 44.68 42.12
CA MET A 326 -35.76 44.49 41.18
C MET A 326 -34.33 44.13 41.66
N SER A 327 -33.86 43.02 41.09
CA SER A 327 -32.48 42.58 40.91
C SER A 327 -31.58 43.63 40.20
N PRO A 328 -30.26 43.46 40.28
CA PRO A 328 -29.59 43.02 39.06
C PRO A 328 -28.69 41.80 39.27
N THR A 329 -28.93 40.85 38.40
CA THR A 329 -28.03 39.86 37.80
C THR A 329 -26.54 40.16 37.95
N TYR A 330 -25.82 39.24 38.58
CA TYR A 330 -24.44 38.90 38.20
C TYR A 330 -24.36 37.38 38.09
N GLU A 331 -24.80 36.84 36.95
CA GLU A 331 -24.26 35.59 36.43
C GLU A 331 -22.83 35.89 35.99
N LEU A 332 -21.84 35.57 36.82
CA LEU A 332 -20.56 35.15 36.28
C LEU A 332 -20.68 33.64 36.08
N ALA A 333 -20.99 33.25 34.84
CA ALA A 333 -20.80 31.89 34.40
C ALA A 333 -19.35 31.49 34.72
N ASP A 334 -19.24 30.44 35.53
CA ASP A 334 -18.01 29.86 36.03
C ASP A 334 -17.23 29.26 34.84
N LEU A 335 -16.24 30.00 34.33
CA LEU A 335 -15.39 29.56 33.21
C LEU A 335 -14.18 28.74 33.69
N PHE A 336 -14.08 28.43 34.99
CA PHE A 336 -12.93 27.71 35.57
C PHE A 336 -13.31 26.79 36.74
N SER A 337 -14.44 26.09 36.67
CA SER A 337 -14.65 24.92 37.54
C SER A 337 -13.90 23.70 36.99
N PRO A 338 -13.25 22.89 37.85
CA PRO A 338 -12.73 21.59 37.45
C PRO A 338 -13.92 20.62 37.32
N GLN A 339 -14.19 20.13 36.11
CA GLN A 339 -15.00 18.91 35.97
C GLN A 339 -14.14 17.73 36.43
N SER A 340 -14.40 17.27 37.66
CA SER A 340 -14.06 15.92 38.10
C SER A 340 -14.99 14.91 37.41
N ASP A 341 -14.39 13.83 36.92
CA ASP A 341 -15.00 12.70 36.22
C ASP A 341 -16.40 12.28 36.69
N ASP A 342 -17.30 12.07 35.72
CA ASP A 342 -18.09 10.83 35.64
C ASP A 342 -18.53 10.59 34.19
N GLY A 343 -18.35 9.34 33.74
CA GLY A 343 -18.10 9.00 32.34
C GLY A 343 -19.25 9.13 31.34
N PHE A 344 -18.89 9.19 30.06
CA PHE A 344 -19.73 8.84 28.91
C PHE A 344 -18.83 8.20 27.85
N ALA A 345 -18.94 6.90 27.61
CA ALA A 345 -19.88 6.30 26.66
C ALA A 345 -19.59 6.72 25.21
N SER A 346 -19.11 5.75 24.47
CA SER A 346 -18.94 5.70 23.03
C SER A 346 -20.20 6.11 22.27
N HIS A 347 -20.19 7.23 21.55
CA HIS A 347 -21.08 7.45 20.42
C HIS A 347 -20.37 8.23 19.31
N LEU A 348 -19.79 7.47 18.38
CA LEU A 348 -19.59 7.89 17.00
C LEU A 348 -20.95 8.31 16.43
N ASN A 349 -21.06 9.56 15.99
CA ASN A 349 -22.08 9.92 15.01
C ASN A 349 -21.39 10.55 13.81
N MET A 350 -21.33 9.78 12.73
CA MET A 350 -21.11 10.26 11.38
C MET A 350 -22.15 11.33 11.06
N THR A 351 -21.71 12.43 10.47
CA THR A 351 -22.58 13.21 9.60
C THR A 351 -21.77 13.58 8.36
N GLU A 352 -22.14 12.93 7.26
CA GLU A 352 -21.81 13.35 5.91
C GLU A 352 -22.34 14.76 5.67
N TYR A 353 -21.49 15.64 5.15
CA TYR A 353 -21.92 16.63 4.17
C TYR A 353 -20.85 16.78 3.09
N SER A 354 -21.28 16.34 1.92
CA SER A 354 -20.66 16.50 0.62
C SER A 354 -20.96 17.89 0.05
N VAL A 355 -20.04 18.45 -0.75
CA VAL A 355 -20.23 18.97 -2.13
C VAL A 355 -19.35 20.20 -2.46
N ASN A 356 -18.40 19.93 -3.37
CA ASN A 356 -17.86 20.71 -4.51
C ASN A 356 -17.20 22.09 -4.39
N GLN A 357 -15.94 22.13 -4.86
CA GLN A 357 -15.42 22.88 -6.03
C GLN A 357 -13.95 22.46 -6.22
N GLY A 358 -13.35 22.18 -7.38
CA GLY A 358 -13.73 22.25 -8.78
C GLY A 358 -12.59 21.66 -9.64
N ALA A 359 -12.93 21.32 -10.88
CA ALA A 359 -12.16 20.56 -11.86
C ALA A 359 -10.68 20.94 -12.08
N ARG A 360 -9.85 19.92 -12.30
CA ARG A 360 -8.71 19.98 -13.25
C ARG A 360 -8.37 18.59 -13.79
N GLU A 361 -8.91 18.36 -14.99
CA GLU A 361 -8.33 17.73 -16.18
C GLU A 361 -7.37 16.54 -16.02
N PHE A 362 -7.84 15.42 -16.57
CA PHE A 362 -7.09 14.22 -16.91
C PHE A 362 -5.97 14.54 -17.92
N PHE A 363 -4.75 14.07 -17.64
CA PHE A 363 -3.74 13.89 -18.68
C PHE A 363 -3.73 12.43 -19.11
N GLU A 364 -4.19 12.19 -20.33
CA GLU A 364 -3.95 10.97 -21.09
C GLU A 364 -2.45 10.88 -21.42
N VAL A 365 -1.84 9.75 -21.08
CA VAL A 365 -0.46 9.41 -21.42
C VAL A 365 -0.47 8.74 -22.79
N ASP A 366 -0.58 9.53 -23.86
CA ASP A 366 -0.35 9.05 -25.23
C ASP A 366 0.51 9.99 -26.09
N ASP A 367 1.14 11.01 -25.50
CA ASP A 367 1.95 12.00 -26.23
C ASP A 367 3.47 11.94 -25.93
N LEU A 368 3.98 10.82 -25.41
CA LEU A 368 5.41 10.66 -25.09
C LEU A 368 6.25 9.93 -26.16
N LEU A 369 5.72 9.76 -27.38
CA LEU A 369 6.48 9.28 -28.53
C LEU A 369 6.08 10.00 -29.83
N LYS A 370 6.55 11.25 -29.98
CA LYS A 370 6.88 11.86 -31.28
C LYS A 370 8.14 12.69 -31.18
#